data_AF-K0ZIN2-F1
#
_entry.id   AF-K0ZIN2-F1
#
_cell.length_a   1.000
_cell.length_b   1.000
_cell.length_c   1.000
_cell.angle_alpha   90.00
_cell.angle_beta   90.00
_cell.angle_gamma   90.00
#
_symmetry.space_group_name_H-M   'P 1'
#
loop_
_entity.id
_entity.type
_entity.pdbx_description
1 polymer ?
#
loop_
_entity_poly.entity_id
_entity_poly.type
_entity_poly.pdbx_seq_one_letter_code
_entity_poly.pdbx_strand_id
1 'polypeptide(L)'
;MRIRGYEVLEVIGFASLGPVWKVRDKAGKIWAAKFVKYPDPDRYSSISQVDGPHLGTLHDLVPVDNRWVLIMELVEGSPLNSEIELLRPRRIAADILEALAALHRRGVTHGDVSPANILVSEGGRATLIDPDLSNERKGTPSYVPSEPDTPARDIYGWGRICQELGVPSLSADALDPQERPAAESLLQDFSAEPPARALTPEPVAALRSVGLLDAVTIEPDKHAKKPRWSVISMGVVIACAGIGIVLGSFLSGKSESSALSGEPKQVASSAAKQLESVPPTVQGHKSPRTEEKRAADLAPGASVLSKLLKQRAAALEKMDKEALASVSFPNSPSQQADMNLYRQMQQNGITAKGLKIKVTGEHEANGKVVATITQSSHQQCNQTCQRVNSVEYKATFKIRNGKIVSVTRE
;
A
#
# COMPACT_ATOMS: atom_id res chain seq x y z
N MET A 1 17.09 9.02 19.67
CA MET A 1 17.41 7.58 19.53
C MET A 1 18.89 7.47 19.19
N ARG A 2 19.62 6.52 19.79
CA ARG A 2 21.04 6.31 19.50
C ARG A 2 21.22 4.91 18.92
N ILE A 3 21.74 4.82 17.71
CA ILE A 3 22.10 3.56 17.07
C ILE A 3 23.63 3.45 17.15
N ARG A 4 24.15 2.40 17.77
CA ARG A 4 25.60 2.26 17.95
C ARG A 4 26.27 2.15 16.59
N GLY A 5 27.20 3.07 16.30
CA GLY A 5 27.96 3.08 15.04
C GLY A 5 27.37 3.97 13.94
N TYR A 6 26.18 4.54 14.15
CA TYR A 6 25.47 5.31 13.12
C TYR A 6 24.94 6.64 13.66
N GLU A 7 25.09 7.68 12.85
CA GLU A 7 24.43 8.98 13.01
C GLU A 7 23.06 8.94 12.33
N VAL A 8 21.99 9.25 13.06
CA VAL A 8 20.63 9.34 12.50
C VAL A 8 20.45 10.72 11.86
N LEU A 9 20.12 10.77 10.58
CA LEU A 9 19.99 12.02 9.83
C LEU A 9 18.55 12.50 9.75
N GLU A 10 17.70 11.76 9.03
CA GLU A 10 16.31 12.14 8.74
C GLU A 10 15.40 10.90 8.65
N VAL A 11 14.09 11.10 8.82
CA VAL A 11 13.08 10.06 8.56
C VAL A 11 12.78 10.07 7.06
N ILE A 12 12.89 8.91 6.41
CA ILE A 12 12.67 8.73 4.97
C ILE A 12 11.39 7.96 4.63
N GLY A 13 10.76 7.32 5.62
CA GLY A 13 9.53 6.57 5.43
C GLY A 13 8.99 5.98 6.72
N PHE A 14 7.94 5.18 6.61
CA PHE A 14 7.32 4.47 7.72
C PHE A 14 7.05 3.01 7.32
N ALA A 15 7.55 2.08 8.13
CA ALA A 15 7.25 0.66 8.07
C ALA A 15 6.28 0.27 9.19
N SER A 16 5.87 -1.00 9.23
CA SER A 16 4.91 -1.54 10.21
C SER A 16 5.31 -1.32 11.68
N LEU A 17 6.62 -1.27 11.97
CA LEU A 17 7.16 -1.10 13.32
C LEU A 17 7.62 0.33 13.63
N GLY A 18 7.33 1.29 12.74
CA GLY A 18 7.62 2.70 12.92
C GLY A 18 8.45 3.31 11.78
N PRO A 19 9.14 4.43 12.03
CA PRO A 19 9.87 5.15 11.00
C PRO A 19 11.06 4.34 10.44
N VAL A 20 11.36 4.61 9.17
CA VAL A 20 12.60 4.25 8.51
C VAL A 20 13.46 5.51 8.45
N TRP A 21 14.71 5.42 8.85
CA TRP A 21 15.65 6.54 8.87
C TRP A 21 16.74 6.39 7.84
N LYS A 22 17.18 7.52 7.32
CA LYS A 22 18.49 7.66 6.71
C LYS A 22 19.52 7.82 7.82
N VAL A 23 20.57 7.01 7.76
CA VAL A 23 21.66 7.03 8.74
C VAL A 23 23.01 7.09 8.03
N ARG A 24 24.03 7.55 8.74
CA ARG A 24 25.41 7.64 8.25
C ARG A 24 26.32 6.84 9.16
N ASP A 25 27.19 6.00 8.60
CA ASP A 25 28.20 5.29 9.37
C ASP A 25 29.44 6.16 9.64
N LYS A 26 30.43 5.62 10.36
CA LYS A 26 31.69 6.32 10.67
C LYS A 26 32.54 6.65 9.45
N ALA A 27 32.38 5.91 8.35
CA ALA A 27 33.09 6.15 7.10
C ALA A 27 32.38 7.21 6.23
N GLY A 28 31.21 7.69 6.66
CA GLY A 28 30.42 8.67 5.92
C GLY A 28 29.45 8.06 4.91
N LYS A 29 29.36 6.72 4.83
CA LYS A 29 28.43 6.05 3.92
C LYS A 29 27.00 6.12 4.46
N ILE A 30 26.06 6.30 3.54
CA ILE A 30 24.63 6.46 3.84
C ILE A 30 23.91 5.11 3.75
N TRP A 31 23.01 4.87 4.70
CA TRP A 31 22.24 3.64 4.85
C TRP A 31 20.79 3.95 5.25
N ALA A 32 19.92 2.95 5.12
CA ALA A 32 18.58 2.95 5.71
C ALA A 32 18.58 2.15 7.02
N ALA A 33 17.82 2.62 8.01
CA ALA A 33 17.66 1.95 9.30
C ALA A 33 16.19 1.82 9.67
N LYS A 34 15.76 0.66 10.17
CA LYS A 34 14.39 0.46 10.66
C LYS A 34 14.34 -0.50 11.85
N PHE A 35 13.26 -0.44 12.61
CA PHE A 35 13.04 -1.43 13.67
C PHE A 35 12.63 -2.80 13.10
N VAL A 36 13.16 -3.85 13.71
CA VAL A 36 12.73 -5.23 13.50
C VAL A 36 12.43 -5.89 14.85
N LYS A 37 11.45 -6.79 14.86
CA LYS A 37 10.96 -7.45 16.08
C LYS A 37 11.51 -8.87 16.12
N TYR A 38 12.32 -9.17 17.14
CA TYR A 38 12.88 -10.50 17.41
C TYR A 38 13.47 -11.20 16.16
N PRO A 39 14.48 -10.60 15.51
CA PRO A 39 15.13 -11.22 14.35
C PRO A 39 15.83 -12.52 14.76
N ASP A 40 15.80 -13.50 13.86
CA ASP A 40 16.62 -14.71 13.90
C ASP A 40 18.05 -14.37 13.42
N PRO A 41 19.07 -14.42 14.30
CA PRO A 41 20.44 -14.07 13.94
C PRO A 41 21.03 -14.98 12.85
N ASP A 42 20.67 -16.25 12.82
CA ASP A 42 21.19 -17.22 11.84
C ASP A 42 20.62 -16.92 10.47
N ARG A 43 19.34 -16.55 10.41
CA ARG A 43 18.70 -16.08 9.18
C ARG A 43 19.28 -14.77 8.69
N TYR A 44 19.50 -13.79 9.57
CA TYR A 44 20.20 -12.55 9.22
C TYR A 44 21.59 -12.85 8.62
N SER A 45 22.38 -13.71 9.28
CA SER A 45 23.71 -14.09 8.79
C SER A 45 23.64 -14.78 7.42
N SER A 46 22.64 -15.62 7.20
CA SER A 46 22.48 -16.34 5.93
C SER A 46 22.13 -15.40 4.77
N ILE A 47 21.24 -14.42 5.00
CA ILE A 47 20.79 -13.47 3.99
C ILE A 47 21.84 -12.38 3.72
N SER A 48 22.47 -11.84 4.77
CA SER A 48 23.45 -10.75 4.64
C SER A 48 24.72 -11.12 3.86
N GLN A 49 24.98 -12.41 3.65
CA GLN A 49 26.09 -12.93 2.83
C GLN A 49 25.71 -13.20 1.37
N VAL A 50 24.47 -12.88 0.97
CA VAL A 50 23.99 -13.04 -0.40
C VAL A 50 24.12 -11.71 -1.13
N ASP A 51 25.05 -11.66 -2.07
CA ASP A 51 25.14 -10.58 -3.05
C ASP A 51 24.43 -11.01 -4.33
N GLY A 52 23.55 -10.15 -4.85
CA GLY A 52 22.81 -10.40 -6.08
C GLY A 52 22.32 -9.12 -6.73
N PRO A 53 22.16 -9.10 -8.06
CA PRO A 53 21.48 -8.00 -8.72
C PRO A 53 20.05 -7.88 -8.19
N HIS A 54 19.57 -6.64 -8.09
CA HIS A 54 18.20 -6.32 -7.65
C HIS A 54 17.83 -6.79 -6.23
N LEU A 55 18.80 -7.18 -5.40
CA LEU A 55 18.62 -7.53 -4.00
C LEU A 55 19.26 -6.46 -3.11
N GLY A 56 18.44 -5.82 -2.26
CA GLY A 56 18.94 -4.84 -1.29
C GLY A 56 19.83 -5.50 -0.24
N THR A 57 21.03 -4.95 -0.04
CA THR A 57 22.01 -5.55 0.87
C THR A 57 21.68 -5.27 2.34
N LEU A 58 21.82 -6.29 3.19
CA LEU A 58 21.78 -6.12 4.65
C LEU A 58 23.19 -5.82 5.17
N HIS A 59 23.31 -4.79 6.01
CA HIS A 59 24.62 -4.33 6.48
C HIS A 59 24.90 -4.68 7.93
N ASP A 60 23.96 -4.37 8.83
CA ASP A 60 24.17 -4.54 10.27
C ASP A 60 22.84 -4.78 10.99
N LEU A 61 22.91 -5.44 12.15
CA LEU A 61 21.77 -5.71 13.01
C LEU A 61 22.11 -5.27 14.44
N VAL A 62 21.61 -4.09 14.81
CA VAL A 62 22.05 -3.38 16.01
C VAL A 62 21.00 -3.50 17.12
N PRO A 63 21.34 -4.01 18.31
CA PRO A 63 20.43 -3.97 19.45
C PRO A 63 20.30 -2.54 19.96
N VAL A 64 19.07 -2.07 20.13
CA VAL A 64 18.74 -0.74 20.68
C VAL A 64 17.61 -0.90 21.69
N ASP A 65 17.94 -0.69 22.97
CA ASP A 65 17.06 -0.97 24.11
C ASP A 65 16.53 -2.42 24.06
N ASN A 66 15.22 -2.60 24.06
CA ASN A 66 14.56 -3.92 23.96
C ASN A 66 14.13 -4.27 22.53
N ARG A 67 14.73 -3.63 21.51
CA ARG A 67 14.43 -3.84 20.09
C ARG A 67 15.71 -4.01 19.29
N TRP A 68 15.53 -4.43 18.04
CA TRP A 68 16.61 -4.51 17.06
C TRP A 68 16.38 -3.47 15.97
N VAL A 69 17.47 -2.94 15.45
CA VAL A 69 17.49 -2.03 14.30
C VAL A 69 18.28 -2.70 13.20
N LEU A 70 17.61 -2.94 12.06
CA LEU A 70 18.26 -3.42 10.86
C LEU A 70 18.80 -2.24 10.08
N ILE A 71 20.09 -2.28 9.75
CA ILE A 71 20.77 -1.38 8.84
C ILE A 71 20.89 -2.08 7.49
N MET A 72 20.42 -1.43 6.45
CA MET A 72 20.40 -1.96 5.09
C MET A 72 20.75 -0.87 4.09
N GLU A 73 21.06 -1.28 2.86
CA GLU A 73 21.25 -0.39 1.73
C GLU A 73 20.11 0.63 1.62
N LEU A 74 20.47 1.91 1.45
CA LEU A 74 19.50 2.93 1.09
C LEU A 74 19.25 2.84 -0.42
N VAL A 75 18.21 2.12 -0.81
CA VAL A 75 17.79 1.97 -2.19
C VAL A 75 16.86 3.12 -2.57
N GLU A 76 17.17 3.82 -3.66
CA GLU A 76 16.33 4.89 -4.18
C GLU A 76 15.17 4.33 -5.03
N GLY A 77 13.97 4.84 -4.80
CA GLY A 77 12.79 4.47 -5.54
C GLY A 77 11.52 4.57 -4.71
N SER A 78 10.41 4.28 -5.38
CA SER A 78 9.09 4.22 -4.75
C SER A 78 8.66 2.77 -4.61
N PRO A 79 8.02 2.37 -3.50
CA PRO A 79 7.43 1.05 -3.37
C PRO A 79 6.47 0.72 -4.52
N LEU A 80 6.42 -0.54 -4.95
CA LEU A 80 5.59 -0.98 -6.08
C LEU A 80 4.08 -0.78 -5.81
N ASN A 81 3.67 -0.76 -4.54
CA ASN A 81 2.30 -0.44 -4.13
C ASN A 81 2.00 1.07 -4.03
N SER A 82 2.94 1.94 -4.38
CA SER A 82 2.72 3.38 -4.43
C SER A 82 2.11 3.80 -5.76
N GLU A 83 1.59 5.04 -5.83
CA GLU A 83 1.11 5.62 -7.09
C GLU A 83 2.29 5.98 -8.01
N ILE A 84 2.82 4.98 -8.72
CA ILE A 84 3.87 5.16 -9.71
C ILE A 84 3.42 4.68 -11.09
N GLU A 85 3.92 5.36 -12.13
CA GLU A 85 3.79 4.87 -13.48
C GLU A 85 4.72 3.67 -13.67
N LEU A 86 4.15 2.49 -13.89
CA LEU A 86 4.91 1.27 -14.07
C LEU A 86 5.44 1.19 -15.50
N LEU A 87 6.63 1.74 -15.68
CA LEU A 87 7.39 1.58 -16.91
C LEU A 87 7.95 0.15 -16.94
N ARG A 88 7.57 -0.64 -17.96
CA ARG A 88 8.10 -1.99 -18.25
C ARG A 88 7.82 -3.05 -17.16
N PRO A 89 6.55 -3.41 -16.90
CA PRO A 89 6.17 -4.39 -15.87
C PRO A 89 6.86 -5.76 -16.00
N ARG A 90 7.11 -6.22 -17.24
CA ARG A 90 7.85 -7.47 -17.47
C ARG A 90 9.30 -7.39 -16.99
N ARG A 91 9.95 -6.23 -17.11
CA ARG A 91 11.32 -6.03 -16.61
C ARG A 91 11.34 -6.00 -15.09
N ILE A 92 10.36 -5.35 -14.45
CA ILE A 92 10.19 -5.37 -13.00
C ILE A 92 10.07 -6.81 -12.49
N ALA A 93 9.23 -7.63 -13.11
CA ALA A 93 9.09 -9.03 -12.76
C ALA A 93 10.41 -9.81 -12.92
N ALA A 94 11.17 -9.57 -14.00
CA ALA A 94 12.47 -10.19 -14.22
C ALA A 94 13.52 -9.77 -13.18
N ASP A 95 13.60 -8.47 -12.85
CA ASP A 95 14.49 -7.93 -11.82
C ASP A 95 14.26 -8.64 -10.46
N ILE A 96 12.99 -8.89 -10.09
CA ILE A 96 12.65 -9.61 -8.84
C ILE A 96 13.11 -11.07 -8.91
N LEU A 97 12.98 -11.75 -10.06
CA LEU A 97 13.49 -13.12 -10.23
C LEU A 97 15.01 -13.19 -10.09
N GLU A 98 15.75 -12.19 -10.59
CA GLU A 98 17.20 -12.13 -10.44
C GLU A 98 17.60 -12.09 -8.94
N ALA A 99 16.87 -11.33 -8.13
CA ALA A 99 17.07 -11.28 -6.67
C ALA A 99 16.72 -12.61 -5.98
N LEU A 100 15.58 -13.21 -6.35
CA LEU A 100 15.15 -14.51 -5.78
C LEU A 100 16.11 -15.63 -6.15
N ALA A 101 16.58 -15.70 -7.39
CA ALA A 101 17.59 -16.66 -7.82
C ALA A 101 18.93 -16.50 -7.06
N ALA A 102 19.30 -15.28 -6.65
CA ALA A 102 20.47 -15.08 -5.81
C ALA A 102 20.29 -15.71 -4.41
N LEU A 103 19.14 -15.49 -3.78
CA LEU A 103 18.81 -16.06 -2.47
C LEU A 103 18.67 -17.59 -2.54
N HIS A 104 17.91 -18.08 -3.52
CA HIS A 104 17.54 -19.50 -3.64
C HIS A 104 18.77 -20.39 -3.95
N ARG A 105 19.75 -19.91 -4.72
CA ARG A 105 21.04 -20.61 -4.92
C ARG A 105 21.82 -20.84 -3.64
N ARG A 106 21.63 -20.01 -2.63
CA ARG A 106 22.24 -20.16 -1.29
C ARG A 106 21.36 -20.96 -0.34
N GLY A 107 20.20 -21.46 -0.80
CA GLY A 107 19.24 -22.21 0.02
C GLY A 107 18.46 -21.33 1.00
N VAL A 108 18.41 -20.01 0.76
CA VAL A 108 17.76 -19.04 1.64
C VAL A 108 16.56 -18.43 0.92
N THR A 109 15.48 -18.20 1.64
CA THR A 109 14.26 -17.53 1.13
C THR A 109 14.25 -16.06 1.50
N HIS A 110 13.52 -15.23 0.77
CA HIS A 110 13.18 -13.87 1.18
C HIS A 110 12.15 -13.89 2.33
N GLY A 111 11.12 -14.73 2.20
CA GLY A 111 10.09 -14.97 3.22
C GLY A 111 8.91 -13.99 3.19
N ASP A 112 9.08 -12.81 2.57
CA ASP A 112 8.04 -11.80 2.41
C ASP A 112 8.13 -11.07 1.05
N VAL A 113 7.91 -11.81 -0.04
CA VAL A 113 7.89 -11.24 -1.40
C VAL A 113 6.55 -10.57 -1.64
N SER A 114 6.51 -9.24 -1.54
CA SER A 114 5.30 -8.42 -1.70
C SER A 114 5.60 -7.07 -2.36
N PRO A 115 4.61 -6.36 -2.93
CA PRO A 115 4.81 -5.06 -3.56
C PRO A 115 5.40 -3.97 -2.63
N ALA A 116 5.13 -4.03 -1.33
CA ALA A 116 5.69 -3.08 -0.36
C ALA A 116 7.21 -3.22 -0.20
N ASN A 117 7.73 -4.41 -0.50
CA ASN A 117 9.13 -4.79 -0.37
C ASN A 117 9.88 -4.69 -1.71
N ILE A 118 9.27 -4.07 -2.73
CA ILE A 118 9.90 -3.85 -4.04
C ILE A 118 9.97 -2.35 -4.28
N LEU A 119 11.18 -1.80 -4.34
CA LEU A 119 11.40 -0.41 -4.71
C LEU A 119 11.67 -0.31 -6.21
N VAL A 120 10.95 0.60 -6.87
CA VAL A 120 11.09 0.89 -8.30
C VAL A 120 11.65 2.30 -8.48
N SER A 121 12.80 2.38 -9.12
CA SER A 121 13.44 3.65 -9.50
C SER A 121 12.71 4.32 -10.68
N GLU A 122 12.97 5.61 -10.92
CA GLU A 122 12.42 6.33 -12.08
C GLU A 122 12.74 5.67 -13.43
N GLY A 123 13.88 4.97 -13.52
CA GLY A 123 14.28 4.21 -14.71
C GLY A 123 13.54 2.88 -14.91
N GLY A 124 12.59 2.53 -14.05
CA GLY A 124 11.85 1.26 -14.10
C GLY A 124 12.65 0.05 -13.62
N ARG A 125 13.79 0.26 -12.95
CA ARG A 125 14.56 -0.81 -12.29
C ARG A 125 13.94 -1.12 -10.94
N ALA A 126 13.67 -2.38 -10.67
CA ALA A 126 13.14 -2.86 -9.40
C ALA A 126 14.25 -3.41 -8.49
N THR A 127 14.06 -3.34 -7.19
CA THR A 127 14.96 -3.92 -6.17
C THR A 127 14.12 -4.49 -5.04
N LEU A 128 14.32 -5.77 -4.74
CA LEU A 128 13.69 -6.48 -3.64
C LEU A 128 14.45 -6.15 -2.36
N ILE A 129 13.73 -5.68 -1.35
CA ILE A 129 14.25 -5.24 -0.05
C ILE A 129 13.46 -5.91 1.08
N ASP A 130 13.92 -5.75 2.31
CA ASP A 130 13.16 -6.10 3.51
C ASP A 130 12.74 -7.59 3.61
N PRO A 131 13.71 -8.52 3.69
CA PRO A 131 13.41 -9.92 3.95
C PRO A 131 12.82 -10.11 5.36
N ASP A 132 11.91 -11.07 5.51
CA ASP A 132 11.37 -11.42 6.83
C ASP A 132 12.46 -12.12 7.64
N LEU A 133 13.01 -11.41 8.63
CA LEU A 133 14.05 -11.93 9.53
C LEU A 133 13.48 -12.68 10.73
N SER A 134 12.16 -12.83 10.87
CA SER A 134 11.56 -13.48 12.03
C SER A 134 11.59 -15.02 11.93
N ASN A 135 11.51 -15.68 13.07
CA ASN A 135 11.35 -17.14 13.13
C ASN A 135 10.01 -17.62 12.55
N GLU A 136 8.96 -16.79 12.66
CA GLU A 136 7.59 -17.19 12.30
C GLU A 136 7.33 -17.15 10.80
N ARG A 137 8.14 -16.39 10.03
CA ARG A 137 8.00 -16.19 8.58
C ARG A 137 6.55 -15.96 8.18
N LYS A 138 5.88 -15.00 8.82
CA LYS A 138 4.46 -14.71 8.58
C LYS A 138 4.25 -14.07 7.21
N GLY A 139 5.19 -13.22 6.78
CA GLY A 139 5.11 -12.37 5.60
C GLY A 139 3.78 -11.63 5.45
N THR A 140 3.49 -11.17 4.23
CA THR A 140 2.34 -10.35 3.91
C THR A 140 1.12 -11.20 3.51
N PRO A 141 -0.07 -10.98 4.12
CA PRO A 141 -1.31 -11.63 3.69
C PRO A 141 -1.55 -11.48 2.19
N SER A 142 -2.13 -12.50 1.55
CA SER A 142 -2.38 -12.58 0.09
C SER A 142 -1.15 -12.78 -0.82
N TYR A 143 0.07 -12.62 -0.30
CA TYR A 143 1.32 -12.96 -1.00
C TYR A 143 2.02 -14.18 -0.40
N VAL A 144 1.57 -14.62 0.78
CA VAL A 144 2.08 -15.81 1.46
C VAL A 144 0.99 -16.90 1.48
N PRO A 145 1.25 -18.07 0.86
CA PRO A 145 0.39 -19.24 0.98
C PRO A 145 0.63 -19.96 2.32
N SER A 146 -0.34 -20.78 2.74
CA SER A 146 -0.28 -21.54 3.99
C SER A 146 0.57 -22.81 3.82
N GLU A 147 1.89 -22.65 3.75
CA GLU A 147 2.86 -23.72 3.53
C GLU A 147 4.23 -23.39 4.20
N PRO A 148 5.15 -24.36 4.29
CA PRO A 148 6.49 -24.13 4.84
C PRO A 148 7.29 -23.07 4.07
N ASP A 149 8.18 -22.38 4.78
CA ASP A 149 9.11 -21.40 4.18
C ASP A 149 10.14 -22.11 3.29
N THR A 150 9.89 -22.07 1.98
CA THR A 150 10.70 -22.70 0.93
C THR A 150 10.83 -21.73 -0.25
N PRO A 151 11.81 -21.93 -1.16
CA PRO A 151 11.91 -21.14 -2.38
C PRO A 151 10.60 -21.06 -3.17
N ALA A 152 9.82 -22.14 -3.24
CA ALA A 152 8.52 -22.17 -3.90
C ALA A 152 7.51 -21.18 -3.29
N ARG A 153 7.64 -20.83 -2.01
CA ARG A 153 6.79 -19.84 -1.34
C ARG A 153 7.07 -18.42 -1.82
N ASP A 154 8.35 -18.08 -2.02
CA ASP A 154 8.75 -16.80 -2.61
C ASP A 154 8.26 -16.70 -4.07
N ILE A 155 8.33 -17.81 -4.82
CA ILE A 155 7.82 -17.90 -6.20
C ILE A 155 6.32 -17.62 -6.25
N TYR A 156 5.54 -18.11 -5.27
CA TYR A 156 4.12 -17.75 -5.18
C TYR A 156 3.91 -16.25 -5.03
N GLY A 157 4.61 -15.60 -4.09
CA GLY A 157 4.53 -14.15 -3.91
C GLY A 157 4.87 -13.38 -5.18
N TRP A 158 5.91 -13.81 -5.89
CA TRP A 158 6.25 -13.27 -7.21
C TRP A 158 5.16 -13.49 -8.27
N GLY A 159 4.53 -14.68 -8.30
CA GLY A 159 3.40 -14.97 -9.19
C GLY A 159 2.20 -14.06 -8.93
N ARG A 160 1.90 -13.76 -7.66
CA ARG A 160 0.86 -12.78 -7.26
C ARG A 160 1.19 -11.38 -7.76
N ILE A 161 2.46 -10.95 -7.65
CA ILE A 161 2.92 -9.67 -8.19
C ILE A 161 2.78 -9.64 -9.72
N CYS A 162 3.09 -10.72 -10.42
CA CYS A 162 2.91 -10.80 -11.87
C CYS A 162 1.45 -10.58 -12.30
N GLN A 163 0.49 -11.11 -11.54
CA GLN A 163 -0.94 -10.86 -11.79
C GLN A 163 -1.28 -9.37 -11.66
N GLU A 164 -0.77 -8.67 -10.64
CA GLU A 164 -0.98 -7.24 -10.44
C GLU A 164 -0.33 -6.39 -11.54
N LEU A 165 0.85 -6.81 -12.00
CA LEU A 165 1.57 -6.19 -13.11
C LEU A 165 0.95 -6.48 -14.49
N GLY A 166 -0.01 -7.40 -14.57
CA GLY A 166 -0.62 -7.83 -15.83
C GLY A 166 0.34 -8.61 -16.73
N VAL A 167 1.31 -9.32 -16.16
CA VAL A 167 2.27 -10.16 -16.89
C VAL A 167 2.07 -11.64 -16.57
N PRO A 168 2.40 -12.58 -17.49
CA PRO A 168 2.21 -14.00 -17.25
C PRO A 168 2.99 -14.50 -16.01
N SER A 169 2.32 -15.15 -15.07
CA SER A 169 2.96 -15.73 -13.88
C SER A 169 3.65 -17.08 -14.15
N LEU A 170 3.46 -17.70 -15.31
CA LEU A 170 4.07 -18.98 -15.71
C LEU A 170 3.94 -20.08 -14.63
N SER A 171 2.73 -20.23 -14.08
CA SER A 171 2.40 -21.19 -13.00
C SER A 171 3.04 -20.90 -11.64
N ALA A 172 3.73 -19.76 -11.47
CA ALA A 172 4.32 -19.40 -10.19
C ALA A 172 3.29 -19.23 -9.07
N ASP A 173 2.05 -18.85 -9.40
CA ASP A 173 0.92 -18.69 -8.49
C ASP A 173 0.11 -19.98 -8.25
N ALA A 174 0.59 -21.13 -8.73
CA ALA A 174 -0.05 -22.42 -8.50
C ALA A 174 -0.22 -22.70 -7.00
N LEU A 175 -1.33 -23.33 -6.62
CA LEU A 175 -1.59 -23.64 -5.21
C LEU A 175 -0.70 -24.78 -4.71
N ASP A 176 -0.34 -25.74 -5.57
CA ASP A 176 0.63 -26.78 -5.25
C ASP A 176 2.07 -26.24 -5.38
N PRO A 177 2.89 -26.24 -4.32
CA PRO A 177 4.28 -25.81 -4.38
C PRO A 177 5.14 -26.60 -5.37
N GLN A 178 4.81 -27.88 -5.63
CA GLN A 178 5.58 -28.74 -6.54
C GLN A 178 5.36 -28.39 -8.01
N GLU A 179 4.28 -27.68 -8.34
CA GLU A 179 3.99 -27.21 -9.68
C GLU A 179 4.68 -25.87 -10.00
N ARG A 180 5.28 -25.21 -9.00
CA ARG A 180 5.92 -23.90 -9.17
C ARG A 180 7.35 -24.07 -9.69
N PRO A 181 7.71 -23.40 -10.80
CA PRO A 181 9.07 -23.49 -11.32
C PRO A 181 10.07 -22.78 -10.41
N ALA A 182 11.35 -23.17 -10.49
CA ALA A 182 12.43 -22.47 -9.79
C ALA A 182 12.67 -21.06 -10.36
N ALA A 183 13.18 -20.14 -9.53
CA ALA A 183 13.47 -18.76 -9.92
C ALA A 183 14.38 -18.68 -11.17
N GLU A 184 15.39 -19.54 -11.25
CA GLU A 184 16.33 -19.59 -12.37
C GLU A 184 15.66 -20.02 -13.68
N SER A 185 14.70 -20.95 -13.60
CA SER A 185 13.94 -21.40 -14.78
C SER A 185 13.04 -20.27 -15.28
N LEU A 186 12.30 -19.63 -14.37
CA LEU A 186 11.45 -18.50 -14.70
C LEU A 186 12.25 -17.34 -15.29
N LEU A 187 13.46 -17.09 -14.78
CA LEU A 187 14.33 -16.03 -15.27
C LEU A 187 14.77 -16.27 -16.71
N GLN A 188 15.04 -17.53 -17.10
CA GLN A 188 15.34 -17.87 -18.50
C GLN A 188 14.15 -17.58 -19.41
N ASP A 189 12.95 -17.98 -18.99
CA ASP A 189 11.70 -17.77 -19.76
C ASP A 189 11.32 -16.27 -19.85
N PHE A 190 11.59 -15.49 -18.80
CA PHE A 190 11.35 -14.04 -18.77
C PHE A 190 12.41 -13.23 -19.50
N SER A 191 13.66 -13.70 -19.53
CA SER A 191 14.76 -13.01 -20.21
C SER A 191 14.76 -13.21 -21.72
N ALA A 192 14.10 -14.26 -22.21
CA ALA A 192 13.79 -14.38 -23.63
C ALA A 192 12.95 -13.17 -24.06
N GLU A 193 13.42 -12.33 -24.98
CA GLU A 193 12.60 -11.28 -25.57
C GLU A 193 11.33 -11.90 -26.15
N PRO A 194 10.14 -11.33 -25.93
CA PRO A 194 8.96 -11.78 -26.65
C PRO A 194 9.25 -11.56 -28.14
N PRO A 195 8.92 -12.49 -29.04
CA PRO A 195 9.01 -12.21 -30.46
C PRO A 195 8.23 -10.91 -30.74
N ALA A 196 8.82 -10.01 -31.54
CA ALA A 196 8.36 -8.64 -31.83
C ALA A 196 6.91 -8.51 -32.33
N ARG A 197 6.16 -9.60 -32.40
CA ARG A 197 4.80 -9.74 -32.90
C ARG A 197 3.74 -10.03 -31.84
N ALA A 198 4.10 -10.06 -30.55
CA ALA A 198 3.16 -10.37 -29.45
C ALA A 198 2.85 -9.17 -28.52
N LEU A 199 2.99 -7.93 -29.02
CA LEU A 199 2.44 -6.74 -28.36
C LEU A 199 1.01 -6.45 -28.82
N THR A 200 0.15 -7.46 -28.76
CA THR A 200 -1.28 -7.21 -28.57
C THR A 200 -1.56 -7.48 -27.10
N PRO A 201 -1.90 -6.47 -26.28
CA PRO A 201 -2.40 -6.71 -24.94
C PRO A 201 -3.61 -7.64 -25.05
N GLU A 202 -3.53 -8.81 -24.43
CA GLU A 202 -4.67 -9.71 -24.25
C GLU A 202 -5.73 -8.92 -23.47
N PRO A 203 -6.87 -8.54 -24.10
CA PRO A 203 -7.80 -7.60 -23.47
C PRO A 203 -8.48 -8.19 -22.23
N VAL A 204 -8.44 -9.52 -22.05
CA VAL A 204 -9.27 -10.24 -21.09
C VAL A 204 -8.85 -10.00 -19.63
N ALA A 205 -7.57 -9.73 -19.36
CA ALA A 205 -7.08 -9.58 -17.99
C ALA A 205 -7.46 -8.23 -17.34
N ALA A 206 -7.46 -7.14 -18.12
CA ALA A 206 -7.76 -5.79 -17.62
C ALA A 206 -9.22 -5.59 -17.16
N LEU A 207 -10.11 -6.58 -17.38
CA LEU A 207 -11.56 -6.38 -17.22
C LEU A 207 -12.34 -7.56 -16.66
N ARG A 208 -11.68 -8.64 -16.20
CA ARG A 208 -12.36 -9.66 -15.39
C ARG A 208 -12.91 -9.13 -14.07
N SER A 209 -12.44 -7.96 -13.65
CA SER A 209 -13.05 -7.16 -12.58
C SER A 209 -13.16 -5.73 -13.05
N VAL A 210 -14.37 -5.23 -13.27
CA VAL A 210 -14.58 -3.81 -13.48
C VAL A 210 -14.33 -3.09 -12.15
N GLY A 211 -13.06 -2.78 -11.87
CA GLY A 211 -12.53 -1.79 -10.92
C GLY A 211 -13.08 -1.79 -9.50
N LEU A 212 -13.28 -2.94 -8.89
CA LEU A 212 -13.45 -3.01 -7.44
C LEU A 212 -12.26 -3.62 -6.70
N LEU A 213 -11.24 -4.09 -7.42
CA LEU A 213 -10.18 -4.91 -6.83
C LEU A 213 -9.02 -4.13 -6.19
N ASP A 214 -8.93 -2.81 -6.37
CA ASP A 214 -7.76 -2.06 -5.87
C ASP A 214 -8.05 -1.17 -4.66
N ALA A 215 -9.27 -1.13 -4.15
CA ALA A 215 -9.63 -0.28 -3.01
C ALA A 215 -9.56 -1.01 -1.65
N VAL A 216 -8.60 -1.92 -1.46
CA VAL A 216 -8.30 -2.49 -0.15
C VAL A 216 -7.68 -1.39 0.74
N THR A 217 -8.53 -0.66 1.45
CA THR A 217 -8.05 0.16 2.58
C THR A 217 -7.90 -0.70 3.81
N ILE A 218 -6.66 -0.85 4.28
CA ILE A 218 -6.36 -1.00 5.70
C ILE A 218 -6.89 0.27 6.38
N GLU A 219 -7.83 0.17 7.32
CA GLU A 219 -8.31 1.35 8.04
C GLU A 219 -7.23 1.84 9.02
N PRO A 220 -6.85 3.14 8.99
CA PRO A 220 -5.99 3.71 10.00
C PRO A 220 -6.74 3.86 11.32
N ASP A 221 -6.05 3.52 12.41
CA ASP A 221 -6.53 3.53 13.79
C ASP A 221 -7.12 4.90 14.19
N LYS A 222 -8.29 4.88 14.84
CA LYS A 222 -9.10 6.05 15.18
C LYS A 222 -8.57 6.86 16.37
N HIS A 223 -7.40 6.49 16.93
CA HIS A 223 -6.82 7.16 18.10
C HIS A 223 -5.61 8.07 17.81
N ALA A 224 -5.18 8.23 16.55
CA ALA A 224 -4.08 9.13 16.22
C ALA A 224 -4.51 10.61 16.27
N LYS A 225 -4.03 11.35 17.28
CA LYS A 225 -4.18 12.82 17.36
C LYS A 225 -3.54 13.46 16.12
N LYS A 226 -4.29 14.34 15.43
CA LYS A 226 -3.86 15.03 14.20
C LYS A 226 -2.68 15.98 14.44
N PRO A 227 -1.58 15.92 13.66
CA PRO A 227 -0.66 17.05 13.56
C PRO A 227 -1.18 18.06 12.51
N ARG A 228 -0.98 19.35 12.81
CA ARG A 228 -1.32 20.51 11.97
C ARG A 228 -0.27 20.66 10.85
N TRP A 229 -0.73 21.16 9.70
CA TRP A 229 0.00 21.35 8.44
C TRP A 229 1.28 22.19 8.52
N SER A 230 2.23 21.93 7.59
CA SER A 230 2.75 23.00 6.71
C SER A 230 3.25 22.44 5.37
N VAL A 231 2.99 23.23 4.34
CA VAL A 231 3.28 23.03 2.91
C VAL A 231 4.78 23.15 2.63
N ILE A 232 5.31 22.36 1.68
CA ILE A 232 6.13 22.78 0.51
C ILE A 232 6.87 21.56 -0.07
N SER A 233 6.46 21.20 -1.27
CA SER A 233 7.22 20.51 -2.31
C SER A 233 8.36 21.40 -2.83
N MET A 234 9.58 20.87 -2.97
CA MET A 234 10.50 21.34 -4.01
C MET A 234 11.53 20.24 -4.31
N GLY A 235 11.44 19.68 -5.52
CA GLY A 235 12.53 18.91 -6.11
C GLY A 235 13.71 19.83 -6.43
N VAL A 236 14.93 19.30 -6.31
CA VAL A 236 16.13 19.97 -6.77
C VAL A 236 16.82 19.07 -7.78
N VAL A 237 16.63 19.44 -9.05
CA VAL A 237 17.56 19.16 -10.15
C VAL A 237 18.71 20.16 -10.03
N ILE A 238 19.95 19.69 -9.98
CA ILE A 238 21.10 20.52 -10.41
C ILE A 238 22.00 19.67 -11.30
N ALA A 239 22.04 20.06 -12.57
CA ALA A 239 23.10 19.73 -13.50
C ALA A 239 23.88 21.00 -13.86
N CYS A 240 25.20 20.90 -13.64
CA CYS A 240 26.32 21.48 -14.39
C CYS A 240 26.69 22.98 -14.29
N ALA A 241 27.95 23.14 -13.84
CA ALA A 241 29.05 23.90 -14.46
C ALA A 241 29.09 25.44 -14.35
N GLY A 242 30.10 25.90 -13.61
CA GLY A 242 31.09 26.83 -14.15
C GLY A 242 31.06 28.29 -13.66
N ILE A 243 32.28 28.78 -13.44
CA ILE A 243 32.74 30.18 -13.30
C ILE A 243 32.90 30.67 -11.85
N GLY A 244 34.16 30.99 -11.51
CA GLY A 244 34.60 31.55 -10.23
C GLY A 244 34.66 33.08 -10.20
N ILE A 245 35.53 33.57 -9.29
CA ILE A 245 35.85 34.97 -8.94
C ILE A 245 34.92 35.52 -7.82
N VAL A 246 35.32 36.16 -6.70
CA VAL A 246 36.53 36.39 -5.88
C VAL A 246 36.10 37.43 -4.81
N LEU A 247 36.77 37.47 -3.63
CA LEU A 247 36.72 38.50 -2.54
C LEU A 247 35.39 38.61 -1.75
N GLY A 248 35.32 38.71 -0.41
CA GLY A 248 36.28 39.13 0.61
C GLY A 248 35.70 40.35 1.36
N SER A 249 35.36 40.21 2.66
CA SER A 249 35.27 41.23 3.75
C SER A 249 34.35 40.70 4.86
N PHE A 250 34.78 40.35 6.08
CA PHE A 250 35.28 41.13 7.23
C PHE A 250 34.26 42.02 7.98
N LEU A 251 34.35 41.91 9.32
CA LEU A 251 33.81 42.74 10.42
C LEU A 251 32.42 42.36 10.96
N SER A 252 32.10 42.41 12.25
CA SER A 252 32.78 42.43 13.57
C SER A 252 31.72 42.88 14.58
N GLY A 253 31.86 42.48 15.85
CA GLY A 253 31.30 43.20 17.03
C GLY A 253 30.06 42.54 17.66
N LYS A 254 30.16 41.87 18.81
CA LYS A 254 30.18 42.40 20.20
C LYS A 254 29.01 43.33 20.54
N SER A 255 28.16 42.92 21.50
CA SER A 255 28.17 43.53 22.84
C SER A 255 27.28 42.77 23.84
N GLU A 256 27.80 42.65 25.05
CA GLU A 256 27.22 42.13 26.29
C GLU A 256 26.16 43.06 26.91
N SER A 257 25.51 42.57 27.99
CA SER A 257 25.16 43.26 29.25
C SER A 257 23.70 42.93 29.65
N SER A 258 23.48 42.03 30.64
CA SER A 258 23.40 42.31 32.09
C SER A 258 22.02 42.87 32.48
N ALA A 259 21.34 42.55 33.58
CA ALA A 259 21.35 41.54 34.63
C ALA A 259 20.16 41.89 35.55
N LEU A 260 19.96 41.09 36.61
CA LEU A 260 19.15 41.34 37.81
C LEU A 260 17.63 41.20 37.65
N SER A 261 16.86 40.63 38.58
CA SER A 261 17.08 39.86 39.81
C SER A 261 15.69 39.67 40.44
N GLY A 262 15.48 38.60 41.21
CA GLY A 262 14.47 38.61 42.28
C GLY A 262 13.37 37.53 42.20
N GLU A 263 13.71 36.36 42.72
CA GLU A 263 12.79 35.44 43.43
C GLU A 263 12.86 35.77 44.96
N PRO A 264 12.16 35.09 45.90
CA PRO A 264 11.09 34.07 45.81
C PRO A 264 9.98 34.22 46.89
N LYS A 265 9.09 33.20 46.95
CA LYS A 265 8.39 32.58 48.11
C LYS A 265 6.86 32.63 47.98
N GLN A 266 6.06 31.65 48.44
CA GLN A 266 6.13 30.22 48.76
C GLN A 266 4.69 29.85 49.24
N VAL A 267 4.43 28.57 49.50
CA VAL A 267 3.29 28.00 50.30
C VAL A 267 2.00 27.75 49.48
N ALA A 268 1.74 26.52 49.02
CA ALA A 268 1.08 25.38 49.72
C ALA A 268 -0.45 25.63 49.93
N SER A 269 -1.38 24.68 49.94
CA SER A 269 -1.42 23.22 49.88
C SER A 269 -2.90 22.79 49.81
N SER A 270 -3.15 21.52 49.47
CA SER A 270 -4.36 20.70 49.72
C SER A 270 -5.60 21.00 48.87
N ALA A 271 -6.19 20.07 48.12
CA ALA A 271 -6.57 18.66 48.30
C ALA A 271 -7.99 18.47 48.86
N ALA A 272 -8.74 17.64 48.12
CA ALA A 272 -9.74 16.65 48.55
C ALA A 272 -11.24 16.91 48.25
N LYS A 273 -11.76 16.00 47.40
CA LYS A 273 -12.89 15.07 47.60
C LYS A 273 -14.35 15.60 47.56
N GLN A 274 -15.14 15.12 46.56
CA GLN A 274 -16.21 14.08 46.65
C GLN A 274 -17.58 14.68 47.09
N LEU A 275 -18.80 14.25 46.72
CA LEU A 275 -19.38 13.02 46.16
C LEU A 275 -20.84 13.33 45.69
N GLU A 276 -21.33 12.60 44.68
CA GLU A 276 -22.69 12.05 44.40
C GLU A 276 -24.04 12.71 44.84
N SER A 277 -25.04 12.71 43.92
CA SER A 277 -26.32 11.93 44.02
C SER A 277 -27.43 12.40 43.02
N VAL A 278 -28.36 11.49 42.68
CA VAL A 278 -29.51 11.55 41.71
C VAL A 278 -30.67 10.69 42.31
N PRO A 279 -31.97 10.64 41.87
CA PRO A 279 -33.07 11.58 41.46
C PRO A 279 -34.38 11.38 42.34
N PRO A 280 -35.67 11.71 42.00
CA PRO A 280 -36.53 10.98 41.00
C PRO A 280 -37.73 11.71 40.29
N THR A 281 -38.17 11.11 39.17
CA THR A 281 -39.52 10.80 38.60
C THR A 281 -40.76 11.73 38.68
N VAL A 282 -41.45 11.93 37.53
CA VAL A 282 -42.93 12.01 37.40
C VAL A 282 -43.43 11.29 36.13
N GLN A 283 -44.52 10.50 36.28
CA GLN A 283 -45.26 9.78 35.24
C GLN A 283 -46.47 10.57 34.71
N GLY A 284 -46.93 10.27 33.48
CA GLY A 284 -48.25 10.66 32.95
C GLY A 284 -48.73 9.68 31.86
N HIS A 285 -50.00 9.25 31.96
CA HIS A 285 -50.64 8.11 31.30
C HIS A 285 -51.23 8.34 29.87
N LYS A 286 -51.57 7.20 29.23
CA LYS A 286 -52.12 6.89 27.88
C LYS A 286 -53.52 7.50 27.61
N SER A 287 -54.08 7.68 26.40
CA SER A 287 -54.38 6.77 25.25
C SER A 287 -55.11 7.61 24.13
N PRO A 288 -55.59 7.11 22.94
CA PRO A 288 -55.47 5.80 22.28
C PRO A 288 -55.06 5.84 20.78
N ARG A 289 -54.85 4.64 20.21
CA ARG A 289 -54.52 4.32 18.82
C ARG A 289 -55.49 4.88 17.77
N THR A 290 -54.93 5.34 16.65
CA THR A 290 -55.54 5.20 15.32
C THR A 290 -54.47 4.64 14.38
N GLU A 291 -54.85 3.59 13.65
CA GLU A 291 -54.01 2.89 12.68
C GLU A 291 -53.72 3.79 11.49
N GLU A 292 -52.47 4.19 11.30
CA GLU A 292 -52.01 4.71 10.02
C GLU A 292 -50.64 4.12 9.70
N LYS A 293 -50.54 3.54 8.50
CA LYS A 293 -49.41 2.76 7.98
C LYS A 293 -48.08 3.45 8.26
N ARG A 294 -47.26 2.84 9.11
CA ARG A 294 -45.82 3.13 9.18
C ARG A 294 -45.19 2.73 7.85
N ALA A 295 -44.90 3.71 7.01
CA ALA A 295 -43.84 3.61 6.03
C ALA A 295 -42.57 3.22 6.81
N ALA A 296 -41.96 2.12 6.40
CA ALA A 296 -40.71 1.65 6.97
C ALA A 296 -39.62 2.71 6.78
N ASP A 297 -39.09 3.23 7.88
CA ASP A 297 -37.82 3.93 7.92
C ASP A 297 -36.72 2.96 7.46
N LEU A 298 -36.36 3.04 6.18
CA LEU A 298 -35.19 2.38 5.62
C LEU A 298 -33.93 3.08 6.16
N ALA A 299 -33.05 2.30 6.80
CA ALA A 299 -31.74 2.74 7.27
C ALA A 299 -30.86 3.29 6.11
N PRO A 300 -29.96 4.26 6.36
CA PRO A 300 -29.19 4.93 5.33
C PRO A 300 -28.00 4.09 4.82
N GLY A 301 -28.30 3.10 3.97
CA GLY A 301 -27.30 2.31 3.24
C GLY A 301 -27.90 1.62 2.03
N ALA A 302 -29.02 0.92 2.26
CA ALA A 302 -29.68 -0.04 1.37
C ALA A 302 -30.08 0.45 -0.04
N SER A 303 -30.09 1.75 -0.30
CA SER A 303 -30.39 2.33 -1.63
C SER A 303 -29.22 3.07 -2.26
N VAL A 304 -28.27 3.54 -1.45
CA VAL A 304 -27.18 4.42 -1.89
C VAL A 304 -26.12 3.60 -2.61
N LEU A 305 -25.73 2.45 -2.06
CA LEU A 305 -24.72 1.59 -2.67
C LEU A 305 -25.15 1.09 -4.05
N SER A 306 -26.37 0.55 -4.15
CA SER A 306 -26.94 0.10 -5.43
C SER A 306 -26.98 1.21 -6.48
N LYS A 307 -27.36 2.43 -6.07
CA LYS A 307 -27.38 3.60 -6.96
C LYS A 307 -25.97 3.97 -7.43
N LEU A 308 -25.00 4.04 -6.51
CA LEU A 308 -23.61 4.39 -6.83
C LEU A 308 -22.97 3.39 -7.77
N LEU A 309 -23.14 2.08 -7.53
CA LEU A 309 -22.56 1.05 -8.39
C LEU A 309 -23.20 1.02 -9.79
N LYS A 310 -24.49 1.32 -9.90
CA LYS A 310 -25.16 1.48 -11.20
C LYS A 310 -24.67 2.72 -11.94
N GLN A 311 -24.51 3.86 -11.25
CA GLN A 311 -23.96 5.08 -11.83
C GLN A 311 -22.52 4.87 -12.30
N ARG A 312 -21.72 4.19 -11.49
CA ARG A 312 -20.34 3.79 -11.80
C ARG A 312 -20.28 2.95 -13.07
N ALA A 313 -21.10 1.90 -13.17
CA ALA A 313 -21.18 1.05 -14.35
C ALA A 313 -21.55 1.86 -15.61
N ALA A 314 -22.55 2.73 -15.51
CA ALA A 314 -22.96 3.60 -16.62
C ALA A 314 -21.87 4.60 -17.03
N ALA A 315 -21.11 5.14 -16.07
CA ALA A 315 -19.98 6.04 -16.34
C ALA A 315 -18.86 5.32 -17.09
N LEU A 316 -18.55 4.07 -16.73
CA LEU A 316 -17.53 3.25 -17.39
C LEU A 316 -17.95 2.82 -18.80
N GLU A 317 -19.21 2.46 -19.01
CA GLU A 317 -19.73 2.17 -20.37
C GLU A 317 -19.62 3.38 -21.30
N LYS A 318 -19.88 4.58 -20.76
CA LYS A 318 -19.87 5.84 -21.52
C LYS A 318 -18.48 6.47 -21.63
N MET A 319 -17.48 5.93 -20.94
CA MET A 319 -16.18 6.59 -20.76
C MET A 319 -16.32 8.03 -20.25
N ASP A 320 -17.23 8.24 -19.29
CA ASP A 320 -17.51 9.53 -18.66
C ASP A 320 -16.69 9.71 -17.36
N LYS A 321 -15.59 10.46 -17.47
CA LYS A 321 -14.66 10.71 -16.35
C LYS A 321 -15.32 11.46 -15.20
N GLU A 322 -16.19 12.43 -15.48
CA GLU A 322 -16.80 13.28 -14.46
C GLU A 322 -17.88 12.51 -13.69
N ALA A 323 -18.72 11.76 -14.40
CA ALA A 323 -19.70 10.87 -13.78
C ALA A 323 -19.02 9.80 -12.92
N LEU A 324 -17.88 9.27 -13.37
CA LEU A 324 -17.10 8.30 -12.61
C LEU A 324 -16.47 8.93 -11.34
N ALA A 325 -15.94 10.16 -11.44
CA ALA A 325 -15.45 10.88 -10.27
C ALA A 325 -16.57 11.26 -9.28
N SER A 326 -17.83 11.32 -9.73
CA SER A 326 -18.97 11.68 -8.89
C SER A 326 -19.37 10.59 -7.89
N VAL A 327 -19.13 9.31 -8.20
CA VAL A 327 -19.53 8.16 -7.35
C VAL A 327 -18.54 7.86 -6.23
N SER A 328 -17.28 8.24 -6.42
CA SER A 328 -16.18 8.00 -5.47
C SER A 328 -15.84 9.28 -4.69
N PHE A 329 -15.49 9.11 -3.42
CA PHE A 329 -15.12 10.22 -2.53
C PHE A 329 -13.79 10.84 -3.01
N PRO A 330 -13.63 12.17 -3.05
CA PRO A 330 -12.41 12.79 -3.56
C PRO A 330 -11.14 12.34 -2.80
N ASN A 331 -10.07 12.04 -3.53
CA ASN A 331 -8.79 11.52 -3.03
C ASN A 331 -8.92 10.24 -2.20
N SER A 332 -9.98 9.46 -2.45
CA SER A 332 -10.17 8.16 -1.80
C SER A 332 -9.58 7.03 -2.64
N PRO A 333 -9.27 5.87 -2.01
CA PRO A 333 -8.83 4.68 -2.74
C PRO A 333 -9.83 4.21 -3.79
N SER A 334 -11.12 4.37 -3.55
CA SER A 334 -12.16 4.11 -4.56
C SER A 334 -12.02 5.03 -5.78
N GLN A 335 -11.74 6.32 -5.58
CA GLN A 335 -11.56 7.27 -6.69
C GLN A 335 -10.27 6.98 -7.47
N GLN A 336 -9.18 6.63 -6.78
CA GLN A 336 -7.92 6.25 -7.41
C GLN A 336 -8.10 5.01 -8.29
N ALA A 337 -8.73 3.96 -7.77
CA ALA A 337 -9.04 2.74 -8.52
C ALA A 337 -9.91 3.04 -9.76
N ASP A 338 -10.94 3.87 -9.61
CA ASP A 338 -11.79 4.30 -10.73
C ASP A 338 -11.02 5.06 -11.81
N MET A 339 -10.15 6.00 -11.41
CA MET A 339 -9.36 6.79 -12.36
C MET A 339 -8.26 5.97 -13.03
N ASN A 340 -7.69 4.97 -12.34
CA ASN A 340 -6.75 4.01 -12.92
C ASN A 340 -7.43 3.17 -13.99
N LEU A 341 -8.60 2.59 -13.68
CA LEU A 341 -9.39 1.82 -14.64
C LEU A 341 -9.77 2.66 -15.86
N TYR A 342 -10.23 3.89 -15.65
CA TYR A 342 -10.58 4.81 -16.73
C TYR A 342 -9.40 5.04 -17.69
N ARG A 343 -8.21 5.34 -17.14
CA ARG A 343 -6.99 5.56 -17.92
C ARG A 343 -6.59 4.31 -18.70
N GLN A 344 -6.64 3.14 -18.08
CA GLN A 344 -6.34 1.87 -18.76
C GLN A 344 -7.32 1.59 -19.91
N MET A 345 -8.62 1.81 -19.70
CA MET A 345 -9.62 1.66 -20.74
C MET A 345 -9.37 2.62 -21.90
N GLN A 346 -9.05 3.89 -21.61
CA GLN A 346 -8.76 4.90 -22.62
C GLN A 346 -7.50 4.57 -23.43
N GLN A 347 -6.39 4.24 -22.77
CA GLN A 347 -5.10 3.96 -23.41
C GLN A 347 -5.16 2.74 -24.33
N ASN A 348 -5.92 1.71 -23.94
CA ASN A 348 -6.03 0.47 -24.70
C ASN A 348 -7.21 0.46 -25.69
N GLY A 349 -7.94 1.57 -25.82
CA GLY A 349 -9.13 1.67 -26.68
C GLY A 349 -10.23 0.69 -26.30
N ILE A 350 -10.35 0.37 -25.00
CA ILE A 350 -11.28 -0.60 -24.47
C ILE A 350 -12.58 0.09 -24.05
N THR A 351 -13.71 -0.49 -24.45
CA THR A 351 -15.05 -0.06 -24.04
C THR A 351 -15.83 -1.24 -23.46
N ALA A 352 -16.72 -0.97 -22.51
CA ALA A 352 -17.64 -1.96 -21.96
C ALA A 352 -19.06 -1.75 -22.51
N LYS A 353 -19.76 -2.84 -22.83
CA LYS A 353 -21.16 -2.82 -23.28
C LYS A 353 -22.00 -3.86 -22.54
N GLY A 354 -23.12 -3.44 -21.97
CA GLY A 354 -24.04 -4.33 -21.24
C GLY A 354 -23.60 -4.64 -19.81
N LEU A 355 -22.75 -3.81 -19.21
CA LEU A 355 -22.33 -3.89 -17.83
C LEU A 355 -23.48 -3.52 -16.89
N LYS A 356 -24.01 -4.52 -16.17
CA LYS A 356 -25.03 -4.32 -15.14
C LYS A 356 -24.52 -4.82 -13.80
N ILE A 357 -24.84 -4.07 -12.75
CA ILE A 357 -24.53 -4.43 -11.37
C ILE A 357 -25.83 -4.69 -10.61
N LYS A 358 -25.88 -5.83 -9.92
CA LYS A 358 -26.89 -6.16 -8.93
C LYS A 358 -26.24 -6.21 -7.55
N VAL A 359 -26.95 -5.67 -6.56
CA VAL A 359 -26.54 -5.69 -5.15
C VAL A 359 -27.59 -6.48 -4.38
N THR A 360 -27.16 -7.46 -3.61
CA THR A 360 -28.01 -8.32 -2.76
C THR A 360 -27.36 -8.49 -1.39
N GLY A 361 -28.12 -8.94 -0.39
CA GLY A 361 -27.59 -9.23 0.95
C GLY A 361 -27.00 -8.01 1.68
N GLU A 362 -27.44 -6.80 1.32
CA GLU A 362 -26.91 -5.56 1.86
C GLU A 362 -27.30 -5.40 3.34
N HIS A 363 -26.30 -5.24 4.20
CA HIS A 363 -26.48 -4.95 5.62
C HIS A 363 -25.33 -4.10 6.15
N GLU A 364 -25.59 -3.30 7.19
CA GLU A 364 -24.56 -2.52 7.85
C GLU A 364 -23.89 -3.32 8.96
N ALA A 365 -22.55 -3.29 8.98
CA ALA A 365 -21.74 -3.87 10.04
C ALA A 365 -20.58 -2.91 10.36
N ASN A 366 -20.45 -2.51 11.63
CA ASN A 366 -19.35 -1.65 12.12
C ASN A 366 -19.17 -0.32 11.34
N GLY A 367 -20.27 0.30 10.90
CA GLY A 367 -20.24 1.54 10.12
C GLY A 367 -19.74 1.38 8.67
N LYS A 368 -19.76 0.14 8.16
CA LYS A 368 -19.52 -0.22 6.76
C LYS A 368 -20.75 -0.96 6.22
N VAL A 369 -20.91 -0.94 4.90
CA VAL A 369 -21.99 -1.65 4.20
C VAL A 369 -21.42 -2.94 3.61
N VAL A 370 -21.91 -4.09 4.03
CA VAL A 370 -21.53 -5.39 3.49
C VAL A 370 -22.60 -5.83 2.51
N ALA A 371 -22.22 -6.22 1.29
CA ALA A 371 -23.16 -6.67 0.27
C ALA A 371 -22.54 -7.71 -0.67
N THR A 372 -23.38 -8.52 -1.27
CA THR A 372 -23.03 -9.39 -2.40
C THR A 372 -23.27 -8.62 -3.70
N ILE A 373 -22.23 -8.54 -4.52
CA ILE A 373 -22.22 -7.83 -5.79
C ILE A 373 -22.21 -8.86 -6.91
N THR A 374 -23.23 -8.82 -7.76
CA THR A 374 -23.28 -9.60 -9.00
C THR A 374 -23.05 -8.65 -10.18
N GLN A 375 -21.93 -8.84 -10.87
CA GLN A 375 -21.66 -8.20 -12.15
C GLN A 375 -22.18 -9.12 -13.27
N SER A 376 -23.05 -8.59 -14.14
CA SER A 376 -23.57 -9.36 -15.25
C SER A 376 -22.50 -9.68 -16.29
N SER A 377 -22.75 -10.72 -17.07
CA SER A 377 -22.00 -10.91 -18.31
C SER A 377 -22.14 -9.67 -19.18
N HIS A 378 -21.03 -9.21 -19.76
CA HIS A 378 -20.98 -8.00 -20.58
C HIS A 378 -19.97 -8.21 -21.71
N GLN A 379 -19.97 -7.30 -22.67
CA GLN A 379 -18.96 -7.28 -23.73
C GLN A 379 -17.88 -6.27 -23.40
N GLN A 380 -16.65 -6.66 -23.65
CA GLN A 380 -15.51 -5.78 -23.68
C GLN A 380 -15.04 -5.69 -25.12
N CYS A 381 -15.00 -4.48 -25.65
CA CYS A 381 -14.69 -4.22 -27.05
C CYS A 381 -13.43 -3.38 -27.17
N ASN A 382 -12.48 -3.86 -27.96
CA ASN A 382 -11.45 -3.04 -28.59
C ASN A 382 -11.64 -3.13 -30.12
N GLN A 383 -10.61 -3.50 -30.89
CA GLN A 383 -10.74 -3.94 -32.28
C GLN A 383 -11.68 -5.15 -32.46
N THR A 384 -11.83 -6.01 -31.44
CA THR A 384 -12.80 -7.11 -31.39
C THR A 384 -13.54 -7.11 -30.05
N CYS A 385 -14.79 -7.61 -30.03
CA CYS A 385 -15.59 -7.70 -28.81
C CYS A 385 -15.52 -9.11 -28.22
N GLN A 386 -15.11 -9.22 -26.96
CA GLN A 386 -15.09 -10.46 -26.19
C GLN A 386 -16.18 -10.44 -25.12
N ARG A 387 -16.76 -11.60 -24.82
CA ARG A 387 -17.77 -11.75 -23.76
C ARG A 387 -17.06 -12.06 -22.44
N VAL A 388 -17.32 -11.24 -21.43
CA VAL A 388 -16.90 -11.48 -20.05
C VAL A 388 -18.07 -12.14 -19.31
N ASN A 389 -17.78 -13.24 -18.60
CA ASN A 389 -18.79 -13.96 -17.82
C ASN A 389 -19.23 -13.17 -16.58
N SER A 390 -20.40 -13.49 -16.04
CA SER A 390 -20.86 -12.89 -14.79
C SER A 390 -19.96 -13.30 -13.63
N VAL A 391 -19.74 -12.39 -12.69
CA VAL A 391 -18.98 -12.64 -11.47
C VAL A 391 -19.83 -12.22 -10.28
N GLU A 392 -19.84 -13.02 -9.23
CA GLU A 392 -20.46 -12.71 -7.96
C GLU A 392 -19.42 -12.75 -6.85
N TYR A 393 -19.44 -11.76 -5.96
CA TYR A 393 -18.53 -11.70 -4.82
C TYR A 393 -19.13 -10.90 -3.67
N LYS A 394 -18.67 -11.17 -2.46
CA LYS A 394 -19.02 -10.40 -1.29
C LYS A 394 -18.01 -9.27 -1.10
N ALA A 395 -18.49 -8.10 -0.67
CA ALA A 395 -17.64 -6.95 -0.47
C ALA A 395 -18.16 -6.06 0.66
N THR A 396 -17.22 -5.39 1.33
CA THR A 396 -17.45 -4.43 2.40
C THR A 396 -17.08 -3.03 1.92
N PHE A 397 -18.04 -2.11 1.94
CA PHE A 397 -17.93 -0.74 1.46
C PHE A 397 -17.90 0.26 2.60
N LYS A 398 -17.00 1.24 2.51
CA LYS A 398 -17.06 2.44 3.34
C LYS A 398 -17.70 3.56 2.53
N ILE A 399 -18.87 4.03 2.96
CA ILE A 399 -19.60 5.11 2.29
C ILE A 399 -19.56 6.36 3.16
N ARG A 400 -19.27 7.51 2.56
CA ARG A 400 -19.27 8.82 3.23
C ARG A 400 -19.92 9.85 2.33
N ASN A 401 -20.87 10.61 2.88
CA ASN A 401 -21.61 11.66 2.16
C ASN A 401 -22.20 11.14 0.82
N GLY A 402 -22.73 9.92 0.83
CA GLY A 402 -23.30 9.30 -0.37
C GLY A 402 -22.30 8.98 -1.47
N LYS A 403 -21.01 8.82 -1.15
CA LYS A 403 -19.95 8.40 -2.09
C LYS A 403 -19.12 7.25 -1.53
N ILE A 404 -18.55 6.43 -2.41
CA ILE A 404 -17.70 5.30 -2.02
C ILE A 404 -16.31 5.82 -1.64
N VAL A 405 -15.87 5.53 -0.42
CA VAL A 405 -14.52 5.86 0.07
C VAL A 405 -13.57 4.71 -0.23
N SER A 406 -13.98 3.49 0.09
CA SER A 406 -13.19 2.30 -0.16
C SER A 406 -14.06 1.06 -0.21
N VAL A 407 -13.50 -0.02 -0.73
CA VAL A 407 -14.18 -1.30 -0.80
C VAL A 407 -13.20 -2.47 -0.71
N THR A 408 -13.52 -3.40 0.17
CA THR A 408 -12.75 -4.62 0.38
C THR A 408 -13.59 -5.80 -0.09
N ARG A 409 -13.08 -6.56 -1.07
CA ARG A 409 -13.66 -7.85 -1.46
C ARG A 409 -13.31 -8.91 -0.43
N GLU A 410 -14.27 -9.76 -0.08
CA GLU A 410 -14.09 -10.92 0.80
C GLU A 410 -13.75 -12.18 0.00
#